data_AF-A0A401VZC5-F1
#
_entry.id   AF-A0A401VZC5-F1
#
_cell.length_a   1.000
_cell.length_b   1.000
_cell.length_c   1.000
_cell.angle_alpha   90.00
_cell.angle_beta   90.00
_cell.angle_gamma   90.00
#
_symmetry.space_group_name_H-M   'P 1'
#
loop_
_entity.id
_entity.type
_entity.pdbx_description
1 polymer ?
#
loop_
_entity_poly.entity_id
_entity_poly.type
_entity_poly.pdbx_seq_one_letter_code
_entity_poly.pdbx_strand_id
1 'polypeptide(L)'
;MKTFPPMPALSTLVARRVRQGLCVCALAAGLTAAVAVNPLPLGGPARAGADEAGPGPGSPQSRHRGDPALDLPNLLKEGDEPQGPTGDGVAAPGSAGIPATALAAYRKAEGVLRGSQPSCRLPWELVAGIGRVESVHASGYGLRGDGSTARPIRGPRLDGVQFALIRDTDGGRWDGDAVFDRAVGPMQFIPSTWGSWGADGNGDGVKDPNNIFDAALGTARYLCAGDRDLSRSADLDRAVLSYNNSRAYVNAVRKWMDTYRGVGVVETPDDAPAAPHRPDPADRTSGVRPGPGPLPGRGQGQGRGQGPVSPAPQRRADKPVPEPAEKPKPVEKPEPTEKPKPAEKPKPVVDHRTVTRLEPLGSRELEAEVGQPLARRPQVRVVDAHGHAVPGARITFRIGGTGGVGGTGGIRFAAAPATTPGTTLATVTSDPHGTATAPALQAGDRPGRYPVVATAPGVRGPAAVFTATVRPAAEPTADRLELWDPETANLPELLRAGTGSRFPGLPSLRATDRARPASGVRITATVLPADREEGAVGGTVGPCFEGAHGEEVRTLTLPPAGADGRVTLPTLFTDQRPGTYTLRLTTPSGTVLDFPLTVTPPGSGPRTS
;
A
#
# COMPACT_ATOMS: atom_id res chain seq x y z
N MET A 1 -6.62 -10.87 84.50
CA MET A 1 -7.94 -10.95 85.19
C MET A 1 -8.84 -9.84 84.66
N LYS A 2 -10.04 -10.24 84.23
CA LYS A 2 -11.30 -9.52 84.38
C LYS A 2 -11.37 -8.07 83.89
N THR A 3 -11.94 -7.94 82.70
CA THR A 3 -13.05 -7.03 82.40
C THR A 3 -13.91 -6.69 83.63
N PHE A 4 -14.36 -5.45 83.78
CA PHE A 4 -15.78 -5.17 84.04
C PHE A 4 -16.21 -3.82 83.38
N PRO A 5 -17.50 -3.69 83.01
CA PRO A 5 -18.07 -2.72 82.06
C PRO A 5 -19.03 -1.76 82.82
N PRO A 6 -20.30 -1.56 82.42
CA PRO A 6 -20.90 -0.93 81.23
C PRO A 6 -21.71 0.34 81.61
N MET A 7 -22.26 1.08 80.63
CA MET A 7 -23.61 1.66 80.75
C MET A 7 -24.27 1.88 79.36
N PRO A 8 -25.61 1.88 79.27
CA PRO A 8 -26.35 1.48 78.07
C PRO A 8 -27.24 2.58 77.46
N ALA A 9 -27.83 2.22 76.31
CA ALA A 9 -29.24 2.38 75.93
C ALA A 9 -29.61 3.33 74.75
N LEU A 10 -30.52 2.75 73.93
CA LEU A 10 -31.56 3.33 73.06
C LEU A 10 -31.25 3.64 71.56
N SER A 11 -31.60 2.66 70.71
CA SER A 11 -32.57 2.65 69.58
C SER A 11 -32.90 4.00 68.89
N THR A 12 -33.06 4.17 67.57
CA THR A 12 -33.35 3.27 66.43
C THR A 12 -33.30 4.07 65.09
N LEU A 13 -32.90 3.40 64.00
CA LEU A 13 -33.32 3.53 62.58
C LEU A 13 -33.12 4.85 61.78
N VAL A 14 -32.37 4.78 60.66
CA VAL A 14 -32.84 4.90 59.24
C VAL A 14 -31.65 5.07 58.26
N ALA A 15 -31.63 4.19 57.24
CA ALA A 15 -31.08 4.28 55.87
C ALA A 15 -29.79 5.08 55.52
N ARG A 16 -28.75 4.38 55.02
CA ARG A 16 -28.39 4.29 53.57
C ARG A 16 -27.11 3.46 53.35
N ARG A 17 -27.24 2.54 52.40
CA ARG A 17 -26.25 1.74 51.60
C ARG A 17 -24.97 2.51 51.21
N VAL A 18 -23.78 1.92 50.96
CA VAL A 18 -23.33 0.54 50.75
C VAL A 18 -21.78 0.50 50.84
N ARG A 19 -21.21 -0.56 51.40
CA ARG A 19 -19.81 -1.02 51.20
C ARG A 19 -19.82 -2.38 50.49
N GLN A 20 -18.85 -2.53 49.58
CA GLN A 20 -17.97 -3.68 49.31
C GLN A 20 -18.49 -5.12 49.44
N GLY A 21 -18.03 -5.97 48.51
CA GLY A 21 -17.71 -7.37 48.84
C GLY A 21 -17.84 -8.34 47.67
N LEU A 22 -16.71 -8.90 47.26
CA LEU A 22 -16.57 -10.11 46.44
C LEU A 22 -17.34 -11.31 47.04
N CYS A 23 -17.87 -12.19 46.18
CA CYS A 23 -17.91 -13.64 46.44
C CYS A 23 -18.19 -14.45 45.15
N VAL A 24 -17.70 -15.68 45.18
CA VAL A 24 -17.52 -16.67 44.10
C VAL A 24 -18.68 -17.69 44.07
N CYS A 25 -18.85 -18.36 42.91
CA CYS A 25 -19.47 -19.67 42.63
C CYS A 25 -20.91 -19.77 42.04
N ALA A 26 -20.93 -20.52 40.93
CA ALA A 26 -21.89 -21.56 40.51
C ALA A 26 -23.10 -21.22 39.60
N LEU A 27 -22.95 -21.68 38.34
CA LEU A 27 -23.89 -22.21 37.35
C LEU A 27 -25.39 -22.29 37.68
N ALA A 28 -26.22 -21.75 36.78
CA ALA A 28 -27.47 -22.38 36.33
C ALA A 28 -27.89 -21.86 34.94
N ALA A 29 -28.34 -22.78 34.09
CA ALA A 29 -28.83 -22.56 32.74
C ALA A 29 -30.17 -21.79 32.70
N GLY A 30 -30.42 -21.08 31.60
CA GLY A 30 -31.71 -20.50 31.28
C GLY A 30 -31.79 -20.08 29.82
N LEU A 31 -32.38 -20.94 28.98
CA LEU A 31 -32.84 -20.60 27.63
C LEU A 31 -33.79 -19.39 27.69
N THR A 32 -33.59 -18.42 26.81
CA THR A 32 -34.70 -17.67 26.20
C THR A 32 -34.42 -17.49 24.71
N ALA A 33 -35.29 -18.08 23.90
CA ALA A 33 -35.38 -17.85 22.47
C ALA A 33 -35.93 -16.44 22.22
N ALA A 34 -35.23 -15.65 21.39
CA ALA A 34 -35.79 -14.46 20.77
C ALA A 34 -35.68 -14.60 19.26
N VAL A 35 -36.84 -14.59 18.62
CA VAL A 35 -37.09 -14.76 17.19
C VAL A 35 -36.29 -13.73 16.38
N ALA A 36 -35.33 -14.20 15.59
CA ALA A 36 -34.68 -13.40 14.56
C ALA A 36 -35.63 -13.29 13.36
N VAL A 37 -36.21 -12.11 13.17
CA VAL A 37 -36.91 -11.76 11.93
C VAL A 37 -35.84 -11.38 10.91
N ASN A 38 -35.59 -12.24 9.93
CA ASN A 38 -34.75 -11.94 8.77
C ASN A 38 -35.45 -10.90 7.88
N PRO A 39 -34.78 -9.80 7.48
CA PRO A 39 -35.02 -9.20 6.19
C PRO A 39 -33.99 -9.75 5.19
N LEU A 40 -34.49 -10.45 4.16
CA LEU A 40 -33.73 -10.72 2.94
C LEU A 40 -33.21 -9.40 2.34
N PRO A 41 -31.96 -9.34 1.85
CA PRO A 41 -31.45 -8.15 1.18
C PRO A 41 -31.89 -8.11 -0.29
N LEU A 42 -32.68 -7.09 -0.64
CA LEU A 42 -32.84 -6.61 -2.01
C LEU A 42 -31.63 -5.76 -2.39
N GLY A 43 -31.05 -6.07 -3.56
CA GLY A 43 -29.73 -5.62 -3.99
C GLY A 43 -29.54 -4.11 -4.17
N GLY A 44 -28.34 -3.65 -3.79
CA GLY A 44 -27.73 -2.35 -4.07
C GLY A 44 -26.21 -2.45 -3.89
N PRO A 45 -25.38 -1.69 -4.63
CA PRO A 45 -23.97 -2.00 -4.82
C PRO A 45 -23.15 -1.73 -3.54
N ALA A 46 -22.39 -2.75 -3.12
CA ALA A 46 -21.46 -2.66 -2.00
C ALA A 46 -20.34 -1.65 -2.29
N ARG A 47 -20.11 -0.72 -1.34
CA ARG A 47 -18.95 0.17 -1.33
C ARG A 47 -17.89 -0.37 -0.37
N ALA A 48 -16.71 -0.62 -0.91
CA ALA A 48 -15.47 -1.00 -0.24
C ALA A 48 -15.13 -0.07 0.94
N GLY A 49 -15.09 -0.63 2.15
CA GLY A 49 -14.55 0.00 3.35
C GLY A 49 -13.05 -0.26 3.49
N ALA A 50 -12.39 0.33 4.50
CA ALA A 50 -10.96 0.18 4.78
C ALA A 50 -10.50 -1.26 5.10
N ASP A 51 -11.44 -2.21 5.20
CA ASP A 51 -11.16 -3.66 5.20
C ASP A 51 -10.70 -4.19 3.83
N GLU A 52 -10.80 -3.42 2.75
CA GLU A 52 -10.47 -3.87 1.38
C GLU A 52 -8.98 -3.79 0.99
N ALA A 53 -8.11 -3.17 1.81
CA ALA A 53 -6.66 -3.12 1.53
C ALA A 53 -5.87 -4.32 2.09
N GLY A 54 -6.48 -5.08 3.01
CA GLY A 54 -5.93 -6.32 3.55
C GLY A 54 -6.23 -7.52 2.65
N PRO A 55 -5.42 -8.58 2.67
CA PRO A 55 -5.68 -9.79 1.90
C PRO A 55 -6.99 -10.45 2.33
N GLY A 56 -7.98 -10.42 1.45
CA GLY A 56 -9.29 -10.99 1.67
C GLY A 56 -10.13 -11.04 0.38
N PRO A 57 -11.32 -11.68 0.40
CA PRO A 57 -12.11 -11.95 -0.81
C PRO A 57 -12.58 -10.70 -1.58
N GLY A 58 -12.64 -9.55 -0.92
CA GLY A 58 -12.99 -8.26 -1.55
C GLY A 58 -11.81 -7.45 -2.08
N SER A 59 -10.57 -7.87 -1.78
CA SER A 59 -9.36 -7.14 -2.19
C SER A 59 -9.27 -7.04 -3.71
N PRO A 60 -8.68 -5.96 -4.28
CA PRO A 60 -8.45 -5.86 -5.71
C PRO A 60 -7.67 -7.05 -6.28
N GLN A 61 -6.70 -7.56 -5.52
CA GLN A 61 -5.89 -8.72 -5.89
C GLN A 61 -6.73 -9.98 -6.09
N SER A 62 -7.67 -10.25 -5.18
CA SER A 62 -8.49 -11.47 -5.21
C SER A 62 -9.59 -11.47 -6.28
N ARG A 63 -9.84 -10.33 -6.96
CA ARG A 63 -10.91 -10.24 -7.95
C ARG A 63 -10.62 -11.13 -9.15
N HIS A 64 -11.66 -11.64 -9.80
CA HIS A 64 -11.52 -12.52 -10.95
C HIS A 64 -10.81 -11.84 -12.13
N ARG A 65 -9.64 -12.38 -12.50
CA ARG A 65 -8.77 -11.90 -13.60
C ARG A 65 -8.63 -12.94 -14.71
N GLY A 66 -9.52 -13.93 -14.68
CA GLY A 66 -9.29 -15.24 -15.28
C GLY A 66 -8.32 -16.06 -14.42
N ASP A 67 -8.33 -17.37 -14.66
CA ASP A 67 -7.24 -18.22 -14.21
C ASP A 67 -6.09 -18.10 -15.24
N PRO A 68 -4.88 -17.68 -14.85
CA PRO A 68 -3.72 -17.80 -15.73
C PRO A 68 -3.41 -19.28 -16.00
N ALA A 69 -2.68 -19.58 -17.07
CA ALA A 69 -2.76 -20.93 -17.64
C ALA A 69 -2.35 -21.95 -16.58
N LEU A 70 -3.32 -22.76 -16.19
CA LEU A 70 -3.18 -23.77 -15.17
C LEU A 70 -2.49 -24.98 -15.80
N ASP A 71 -1.39 -24.77 -16.55
CA ASP A 71 -0.54 -25.85 -17.03
C ASP A 71 -0.13 -26.64 -15.80
N LEU A 72 -0.81 -27.75 -15.57
CA LEU A 72 -0.55 -28.64 -14.46
C LEU A 72 0.67 -29.48 -14.87
N PRO A 73 1.54 -29.84 -13.90
CA PRO A 73 2.59 -30.80 -14.17
C PRO A 73 1.96 -32.06 -14.78
N ASN A 74 2.41 -32.45 -15.98
CA ASN A 74 2.07 -33.77 -16.52
C ASN A 74 2.65 -34.80 -15.56
N LEU A 75 1.77 -35.46 -14.80
CA LEU A 75 2.14 -36.72 -14.18
C LEU A 75 2.44 -37.68 -15.31
N LEU A 76 3.57 -38.37 -15.23
CA LEU A 76 3.88 -39.52 -16.06
C LEU A 76 2.60 -40.33 -16.28
N LYS A 77 2.21 -40.52 -17.54
CA LYS A 77 1.27 -41.59 -17.87
C LYS A 77 1.93 -42.88 -17.37
N GLU A 78 1.35 -43.50 -16.34
CA GLU A 78 1.58 -44.90 -16.07
C GLU A 78 1.21 -45.66 -17.34
N GLY A 79 2.20 -46.21 -18.05
CA GLY A 79 1.92 -47.11 -19.17
C GLY A 79 2.85 -47.05 -20.39
N ASP A 80 4.10 -46.59 -20.30
CA ASP A 80 5.09 -46.97 -21.32
C ASP A 80 6.39 -47.46 -20.67
N GLU A 81 6.79 -48.67 -21.07
CA GLU A 81 7.99 -49.41 -20.66
C GLU A 81 9.30 -48.70 -21.08
N PRO A 82 10.43 -49.00 -20.42
CA PRO A 82 11.64 -48.19 -20.49
C PRO A 82 12.41 -48.43 -21.80
N GLN A 83 12.56 -47.39 -22.62
CA GLN A 83 13.61 -47.35 -23.64
C GLN A 83 14.84 -46.60 -23.11
N GLY A 84 15.98 -47.30 -23.16
CA GLY A 84 17.27 -46.91 -22.58
C GLY A 84 17.98 -45.70 -23.22
N PRO A 85 19.23 -45.44 -22.80
CA PRO A 85 19.81 -44.10 -22.78
C PRO A 85 20.41 -43.72 -24.13
N THR A 86 19.92 -42.64 -24.74
CA THR A 86 20.68 -41.92 -25.78
C THR A 86 20.39 -40.42 -25.73
N GLY A 87 21.47 -39.64 -25.68
CA GLY A 87 21.53 -38.30 -26.26
C GLY A 87 21.29 -37.12 -25.31
N ASP A 88 22.32 -36.27 -25.20
CA ASP A 88 22.27 -34.92 -24.63
C ASP A 88 21.03 -34.15 -25.12
N GLY A 89 20.05 -33.98 -24.23
CA GLY A 89 18.79 -33.30 -24.53
C GLY A 89 18.50 -32.25 -23.47
N VAL A 90 18.71 -30.98 -23.83
CA VAL A 90 18.23 -29.82 -23.07
C VAL A 90 16.73 -30.02 -22.80
N ALA A 91 16.36 -30.08 -21.52
CA ALA A 91 14.97 -30.29 -21.12
C ALA A 91 14.08 -29.20 -21.72
N ALA A 92 13.02 -29.61 -22.41
CA ALA A 92 12.05 -28.68 -23.00
C ALA A 92 11.35 -27.82 -21.92
N PRO A 93 10.98 -26.56 -22.23
CA PRO A 93 10.25 -25.70 -21.29
C PRO A 93 8.86 -26.33 -21.06
N GLY A 94 8.65 -26.86 -19.85
CA GLY A 94 7.50 -27.71 -19.52
C GLY A 94 7.84 -28.73 -18.43
N SER A 95 9.12 -29.07 -18.27
CA SER A 95 9.65 -29.71 -17.06
C SER A 95 9.49 -28.77 -15.85
N ALA A 96 9.46 -29.31 -14.64
CA ALA A 96 9.25 -28.56 -13.39
C ALA A 96 10.37 -27.55 -13.02
N GLY A 97 11.11 -27.05 -14.00
CA GLY A 97 12.23 -26.15 -13.79
C GLY A 97 11.83 -24.72 -13.44
N ILE A 98 12.73 -24.04 -12.73
CA ILE A 98 12.60 -22.65 -12.31
C ILE A 98 13.88 -21.90 -12.73
N PRO A 99 13.77 -20.73 -13.39
CA PRO A 99 14.92 -19.87 -13.64
C PRO A 99 15.72 -19.59 -12.37
N ALA A 100 17.06 -19.65 -12.47
CA ALA A 100 18.00 -19.42 -11.37
C ALA A 100 17.65 -18.20 -10.52
N THR A 101 17.44 -17.06 -11.18
CA THR A 101 17.12 -15.79 -10.51
C THR A 101 15.74 -15.82 -9.84
N ALA A 102 14.75 -16.45 -10.48
CA ALA A 102 13.43 -16.61 -9.88
C ALA A 102 13.47 -17.50 -8.63
N LEU A 103 14.20 -18.62 -8.69
CA LEU A 103 14.39 -19.52 -7.55
C LEU A 103 15.09 -18.81 -6.39
N ALA A 104 16.15 -18.05 -6.68
CA ALA A 104 16.85 -17.24 -5.69
C ALA A 104 15.90 -16.21 -5.04
N ALA A 105 15.05 -15.54 -5.82
CA ALA A 105 14.07 -14.59 -5.31
C ALA A 105 13.05 -15.23 -4.35
N TYR A 106 12.50 -16.40 -4.70
CA TYR A 106 11.53 -17.10 -3.84
C TYR A 106 12.16 -17.55 -2.52
N ARG A 107 13.38 -18.12 -2.56
CA ARG A 107 14.12 -18.52 -1.35
C ARG A 107 14.51 -17.33 -0.49
N LYS A 108 14.93 -16.21 -1.10
CA LYS A 108 15.23 -14.97 -0.38
C LYS A 108 13.99 -14.44 0.33
N ALA A 109 12.83 -14.43 -0.34
CA ALA A 109 11.57 -13.99 0.25
C ALA A 109 11.17 -14.84 1.47
N GLU A 110 11.27 -16.17 1.38
CA GLU A 110 11.09 -17.05 2.54
C GLU A 110 12.07 -16.71 3.66
N GLY A 111 13.36 -16.55 3.36
CA GLY A 111 14.39 -16.21 4.33
C GLY A 111 14.08 -14.93 5.11
N VAL A 112 13.63 -13.88 4.42
CA VAL A 112 13.22 -12.60 5.03
C VAL A 112 12.01 -12.78 5.94
N LEU A 113 10.98 -13.52 5.50
CA LEU A 113 9.76 -13.73 6.29
C LEU A 113 10.00 -14.69 7.46
N ARG A 114 10.93 -15.64 7.34
CA ARG A 114 11.35 -16.49 8.45
C ARG A 114 11.98 -15.68 9.59
N GLY A 115 12.74 -14.62 9.27
CA GLY A 115 13.31 -13.72 10.27
C GLY A 115 12.30 -12.73 10.85
N SER A 116 11.47 -12.12 9.99
CA SER A 116 10.57 -11.02 10.38
C SER A 116 9.18 -11.46 10.87
N GLN A 117 8.68 -12.61 10.41
CA GLN A 117 7.36 -13.15 10.76
C GLN A 117 7.36 -14.70 10.84
N PRO A 118 8.14 -15.29 11.76
CA PRO A 118 8.34 -16.74 11.84
C PRO A 118 7.05 -17.55 12.08
N SER A 119 6.04 -16.95 12.71
CA SER A 119 4.74 -17.59 12.95
C SER A 119 3.99 -17.93 11.65
N CYS A 120 4.29 -17.23 10.55
CA CYS A 120 3.66 -17.47 9.25
C CYS A 120 4.07 -18.80 8.62
N ARG A 121 5.30 -19.29 8.88
CA ARG A 121 5.83 -20.53 8.28
C ARG A 121 5.65 -20.62 6.76
N LEU A 122 5.93 -19.51 6.06
CA LEU A 122 5.86 -19.45 4.59
C LEU A 122 6.89 -20.41 3.98
N PRO A 123 6.48 -21.38 3.15
CA PRO A 123 7.40 -22.17 2.34
C PRO A 123 7.68 -21.46 1.01
N TRP A 124 8.94 -21.38 0.58
CA TRP A 124 9.30 -20.75 -0.69
C TRP A 124 8.61 -21.42 -1.90
N GLU A 125 8.28 -22.71 -1.81
CA GLU A 125 7.56 -23.45 -2.87
C GLU A 125 6.15 -22.92 -3.10
N LEU A 126 5.51 -22.32 -2.10
CA LEU A 126 4.20 -21.67 -2.27
C LEU A 126 4.35 -20.40 -3.12
N VAL A 127 5.38 -19.59 -2.86
CA VAL A 127 5.68 -18.39 -3.66
C VAL A 127 6.03 -18.80 -5.09
N ALA A 128 6.84 -19.84 -5.25
CA ALA A 128 7.16 -20.41 -6.57
C ALA A 128 5.91 -20.92 -7.30
N GLY A 129 5.00 -21.62 -6.61
CA GLY A 129 3.74 -22.09 -7.18
C GLY A 129 2.87 -20.96 -7.72
N ILE A 130 2.81 -19.82 -7.02
CA ILE A 130 2.15 -18.61 -7.53
C ILE A 130 2.91 -18.07 -8.74
N GLY A 131 4.23 -17.90 -8.67
CA GLY A 131 5.03 -17.40 -9.79
C GLY A 131 4.92 -18.27 -11.06
N ARG A 132 4.78 -19.58 -10.90
CA ARG A 132 4.54 -20.51 -12.01
C ARG A 132 3.20 -20.23 -12.68
N VAL A 133 2.14 -20.16 -11.87
CA VAL A 133 0.78 -19.97 -12.35
C VAL A 133 0.59 -18.58 -12.95
N GLU A 134 1.19 -17.53 -12.38
CA GLU A 134 0.99 -16.15 -12.83
C GLU A 134 1.79 -15.77 -14.08
N SER A 135 3.04 -16.24 -14.23
CA SER A 135 3.91 -15.82 -15.34
C SER A 135 4.89 -16.87 -15.85
N VAL A 136 4.78 -18.12 -15.38
CA VAL A 136 5.80 -19.16 -15.61
C VAL A 136 7.18 -18.67 -15.14
N HIS A 137 7.22 -18.09 -13.94
CA HIS A 137 8.42 -17.51 -13.32
C HIS A 137 9.11 -16.43 -14.17
N ALA A 138 8.34 -15.61 -14.89
CA ALA A 138 8.83 -14.64 -15.87
C ALA A 138 9.60 -15.23 -17.08
N SER A 139 9.52 -16.55 -17.31
CA SER A 139 10.17 -17.20 -18.45
C SER A 139 9.67 -16.59 -19.77
N GLY A 140 10.60 -16.35 -20.69
CA GLY A 140 10.31 -15.75 -22.00
C GLY A 140 10.16 -14.23 -22.01
N TYR A 141 10.22 -13.55 -20.86
CA TYR A 141 10.22 -12.09 -20.78
C TYR A 141 11.62 -11.48 -20.67
N GLY A 142 12.68 -12.30 -20.82
CA GLY A 142 14.08 -11.88 -20.70
C GLY A 142 14.45 -11.52 -19.27
N LEU A 143 14.29 -12.48 -18.34
CA LEU A 143 14.70 -12.33 -16.96
C LEU A 143 16.21 -12.12 -16.87
N ARG A 144 16.65 -11.17 -16.05
CA ARG A 144 18.07 -10.85 -15.82
C ARG A 144 18.46 -11.16 -14.38
N GLY A 145 19.77 -11.30 -14.13
CA GLY A 145 20.32 -11.62 -12.80
C GLY A 145 20.03 -10.59 -11.70
N ASP A 146 19.72 -9.34 -12.07
CA ASP A 146 19.27 -8.30 -11.12
C ASP A 146 17.78 -8.42 -10.74
N GLY A 147 17.07 -9.38 -11.36
CA GLY A 147 15.65 -9.64 -11.19
C GLY A 147 14.73 -8.87 -12.14
N SER A 148 15.26 -7.96 -12.97
CA SER A 148 14.47 -7.23 -13.96
C SER A 148 14.10 -8.12 -15.15
N THR A 149 13.03 -7.74 -15.87
CA THR A 149 12.67 -8.36 -17.15
C THR A 149 12.96 -7.42 -18.32
N ALA A 150 13.26 -7.97 -19.50
CA ALA A 150 13.48 -7.18 -20.71
C ALA A 150 12.19 -6.56 -21.26
N ARG A 151 11.03 -7.16 -20.95
CA ARG A 151 9.71 -6.66 -21.33
C ARG A 151 8.80 -6.61 -20.10
N PRO A 152 7.89 -5.62 -20.01
CA PRO A 152 6.87 -5.61 -18.97
C PRO A 152 6.00 -6.87 -19.03
N ILE A 153 5.63 -7.40 -17.86
CA ILE A 153 4.67 -8.49 -17.75
C ILE A 153 3.33 -7.88 -17.36
N ARG A 154 2.39 -7.80 -18.29
CA ARG A 154 1.08 -7.16 -18.06
C ARG A 154 -0.05 -8.15 -18.32
N GLY A 155 -0.95 -8.23 -17.35
CA GLY A 155 -2.18 -8.99 -17.45
C GLY A 155 -3.19 -8.34 -18.39
N PRO A 156 -4.36 -8.97 -18.58
CA PRO A 156 -5.44 -8.37 -19.34
C PRO A 156 -5.97 -7.10 -18.66
N ARG A 157 -6.62 -6.26 -19.46
CA ARG A 157 -7.33 -5.07 -18.99
C ARG A 157 -8.54 -5.46 -18.12
N LEU A 158 -8.66 -4.87 -16.95
CA LEU A 158 -9.72 -5.15 -15.97
C LEU A 158 -10.90 -4.18 -16.14
N ASP A 159 -11.55 -4.24 -17.30
CA ASP A 159 -12.56 -3.27 -17.75
C ASP A 159 -14.01 -3.64 -17.40
N GLY A 160 -14.24 -4.80 -16.76
CA GLY A 160 -15.57 -5.28 -16.41
C GLY A 160 -16.30 -6.03 -17.54
N VAL A 161 -15.68 -6.25 -18.70
CA VAL A 161 -16.29 -7.00 -19.81
C VAL A 161 -16.05 -8.50 -19.66
N GLN A 162 -14.78 -8.93 -19.70
CA GLN A 162 -14.38 -10.34 -19.54
C GLN A 162 -13.76 -10.62 -18.16
N PHE A 163 -13.23 -9.59 -17.52
CA PHE A 163 -12.54 -9.65 -16.24
C PHE A 163 -13.18 -8.68 -15.26
N ALA A 164 -12.81 -8.77 -13.99
CA ALA A 164 -13.30 -7.85 -12.97
C ALA A 164 -13.08 -6.38 -13.38
N LEU A 165 -13.98 -5.50 -12.97
CA LEU A 165 -13.82 -4.07 -13.17
C LEU A 165 -12.88 -3.50 -12.09
N ILE A 166 -11.69 -3.06 -12.50
CA ILE A 166 -10.74 -2.31 -11.67
C ILE A 166 -10.31 -1.06 -12.45
N ARG A 167 -10.72 0.11 -11.96
CA ARG A 167 -10.32 1.41 -12.55
C ARG A 167 -8.89 1.73 -12.15
N ASP A 168 -8.23 2.55 -12.97
CA ASP A 168 -6.88 3.04 -12.73
C ASP A 168 -6.70 3.52 -11.28
N THR A 169 -5.63 3.05 -10.63
CA THR A 169 -5.28 3.42 -9.25
C THR A 169 -3.91 4.09 -9.10
N ASP A 170 -3.10 4.12 -10.16
CA ASP A 170 -1.72 4.62 -10.10
C ASP A 170 -1.37 5.64 -11.21
N GLY A 171 -2.32 6.03 -12.04
CA GLY A 171 -2.12 6.93 -13.18
C GLY A 171 -1.52 6.23 -14.39
N GLY A 172 -1.67 4.92 -14.52
CA GLY A 172 -1.01 4.08 -15.52
C GLY A 172 0.50 3.92 -15.29
N ARG A 173 0.98 4.10 -14.05
CA ARG A 173 2.42 4.09 -13.72
C ARG A 173 3.04 2.73 -14.03
N TRP A 174 2.40 1.64 -13.62
CA TRP A 174 2.98 0.30 -13.75
C TRP A 174 2.53 -0.43 -15.01
N ASP A 175 1.32 -0.18 -15.49
CA ASP A 175 0.73 -0.90 -16.62
C ASP A 175 0.51 -0.06 -17.89
N GLY A 176 0.68 1.26 -17.81
CA GLY A 176 0.49 2.18 -18.93
C GLY A 176 -0.97 2.49 -19.27
N ASP A 177 -1.96 2.08 -18.47
CA ASP A 177 -3.39 2.28 -18.75
C ASP A 177 -4.04 3.23 -17.72
N ALA A 178 -4.16 4.50 -18.09
CA ALA A 178 -4.73 5.54 -17.23
C ALA A 178 -6.28 5.46 -17.07
N VAL A 179 -6.92 4.35 -17.46
CA VAL A 179 -8.38 4.18 -17.35
C VAL A 179 -8.73 2.95 -16.51
N PHE A 180 -8.05 1.83 -16.72
CA PHE A 180 -8.28 0.58 -16.00
C PHE A 180 -6.97 -0.10 -15.66
N ASP A 181 -6.87 -0.64 -14.45
CA ASP A 181 -5.68 -1.37 -14.01
C ASP A 181 -5.55 -2.71 -14.74
N ARG A 182 -4.31 -3.18 -14.81
CA ARG A 182 -3.90 -4.53 -15.20
C ARG A 182 -3.07 -5.14 -14.09
N ALA A 183 -2.98 -6.47 -14.06
CA ALA A 183 -1.96 -7.11 -13.24
C ALA A 183 -0.55 -6.82 -13.79
N VAL A 184 0.41 -6.52 -12.92
CA VAL A 184 1.77 -6.11 -13.29
C VAL A 184 2.84 -7.05 -12.71
N GLY A 185 3.88 -7.28 -13.51
CA GLY A 185 5.08 -8.00 -13.12
C GLY A 185 4.96 -9.52 -12.99
N PRO A 186 6.06 -10.20 -12.60
CA PRO A 186 6.17 -11.66 -12.53
C PRO A 186 5.13 -12.33 -11.61
N MET A 187 4.74 -11.62 -10.55
CA MET A 187 3.75 -12.11 -9.58
C MET A 187 2.36 -11.52 -9.83
N GLN A 188 2.19 -10.73 -10.89
CA GLN A 188 0.90 -10.19 -11.31
C GLN A 188 0.18 -9.49 -10.16
N PHE A 189 0.75 -8.44 -9.59
CA PHE A 189 0.05 -7.59 -8.62
C PHE A 189 -0.90 -6.62 -9.30
N ILE A 190 -2.06 -6.31 -8.70
CA ILE A 190 -2.85 -5.13 -9.08
C ILE A 190 -2.16 -3.87 -8.52
N PRO A 191 -2.04 -2.76 -9.27
CA PRO A 191 -1.34 -1.55 -8.82
C PRO A 191 -1.75 -1.05 -7.42
N SER A 192 -3.04 -1.06 -7.09
CA SER A 192 -3.51 -0.72 -5.74
C SER A 192 -3.02 -1.68 -4.66
N THR A 193 -2.93 -2.97 -4.97
CA THR A 193 -2.38 -3.99 -4.07
C THR A 193 -0.88 -3.80 -3.91
N TRP A 194 -0.17 -3.57 -5.01
CA TRP A 194 1.27 -3.27 -5.00
C TRP A 194 1.58 -2.06 -4.12
N GLY A 195 0.76 -1.00 -4.21
CA GLY A 195 0.92 0.18 -3.37
C GLY A 195 0.88 -0.09 -1.85
N SER A 196 0.23 -1.18 -1.44
CA SER A 196 0.12 -1.58 -0.02
C SER A 196 1.15 -2.64 0.38
N TRP A 197 1.44 -3.59 -0.52
CA TRP A 197 2.19 -4.82 -0.20
C TRP A 197 3.57 -4.88 -0.83
N GLY A 198 3.88 -4.01 -1.80
CA GLY A 198 5.16 -3.93 -2.46
C GLY A 198 6.33 -3.76 -1.48
N ALA A 199 7.42 -4.46 -1.78
CA ALA A 199 8.61 -4.51 -0.96
C ALA A 199 9.86 -4.49 -1.86
N ASP A 200 10.94 -3.96 -1.32
CA ASP A 200 12.26 -3.96 -1.94
C ASP A 200 12.93 -5.28 -1.55
N GLY A 201 12.99 -6.21 -2.49
CA GLY A 201 13.47 -7.57 -2.30
C GLY A 201 14.92 -7.75 -2.73
N ASN A 202 15.44 -6.91 -3.61
CA ASN A 202 16.85 -6.95 -4.03
C ASN A 202 17.76 -6.05 -3.16
N GLY A 203 17.19 -5.03 -2.48
CA GLY A 203 17.89 -4.11 -1.57
C GLY A 203 18.42 -2.85 -2.27
N ASP A 204 17.89 -2.49 -3.43
CA ASP A 204 18.36 -1.35 -4.22
C ASP A 204 17.67 0.00 -3.87
N GLY A 205 16.74 -0.01 -2.92
CA GLY A 205 15.97 1.15 -2.48
C GLY A 205 14.74 1.44 -3.33
N VAL A 206 14.46 0.63 -4.36
CA VAL A 206 13.30 0.75 -5.24
C VAL A 206 12.32 -0.41 -4.97
N LYS A 207 11.02 -0.14 -5.18
CA LYS A 207 9.98 -1.17 -5.14
C LYS A 207 9.36 -1.27 -6.52
N ASP A 208 9.95 -2.10 -7.37
CA ASP A 208 9.49 -2.33 -8.75
C ASP A 208 8.69 -3.64 -8.84
N PRO A 209 7.38 -3.60 -9.14
CA PRO A 209 6.60 -4.82 -9.32
C PRO A 209 7.12 -5.67 -10.48
N ASN A 210 7.89 -5.12 -11.41
CA ASN A 210 8.51 -5.83 -12.53
C ASN A 210 9.83 -6.51 -12.15
N ASN A 211 10.38 -6.26 -10.96
CA ASN A 211 11.53 -6.99 -10.44
C ASN A 211 11.06 -8.24 -9.68
N ILE A 212 11.58 -9.42 -10.02
CA ILE A 212 11.14 -10.68 -9.42
C ILE A 212 11.49 -10.82 -7.93
N PHE A 213 12.59 -10.21 -7.45
CA PHE A 213 12.93 -10.19 -6.02
C PHE A 213 11.90 -9.38 -5.22
N ASP A 214 11.56 -8.20 -5.71
CA ASP A 214 10.57 -7.30 -5.11
C ASP A 214 9.18 -7.92 -5.14
N ALA A 215 8.78 -8.46 -6.29
CA ALA A 215 7.49 -9.10 -6.48
C ALA A 215 7.36 -10.37 -5.60
N ALA A 216 8.43 -11.16 -5.46
CA ALA A 216 8.45 -12.32 -4.57
C ALA A 216 8.31 -11.91 -3.10
N LEU A 217 9.07 -10.91 -2.64
CA LEU A 217 8.97 -10.43 -1.26
C LEU A 217 7.60 -9.77 -0.97
N GLY A 218 7.07 -9.00 -1.92
CA GLY A 218 5.71 -8.46 -1.83
C GLY A 218 4.66 -9.56 -1.72
N THR A 219 4.80 -10.64 -2.49
CA THR A 219 3.92 -11.82 -2.41
C THR A 219 4.03 -12.52 -1.07
N ALA A 220 5.25 -12.73 -0.58
CA ALA A 220 5.48 -13.34 0.73
C ALA A 220 4.80 -12.55 1.86
N ARG A 221 4.95 -11.22 1.87
CA ARG A 221 4.28 -10.33 2.83
C ARG A 221 2.75 -10.40 2.71
N TYR A 222 2.23 -10.43 1.47
CA TYR A 222 0.79 -10.54 1.22
C TYR A 222 0.20 -11.85 1.74
N LEU A 223 0.87 -12.98 1.50
CA LEU A 223 0.41 -14.29 1.97
C LEU A 223 0.45 -14.38 3.50
N CYS A 224 1.48 -13.81 4.12
CA CYS A 224 1.68 -13.78 5.57
C CYS A 224 0.88 -12.69 6.31
N ALA A 225 0.00 -11.95 5.64
CA ALA A 225 -0.77 -10.91 6.31
C ALA A 225 -1.65 -11.45 7.45
N GLY A 226 -1.65 -10.74 8.58
CA GLY A 226 -2.35 -11.13 9.80
C GLY A 226 -1.68 -12.29 10.53
N ASP A 227 -2.47 -13.10 11.24
CA ASP A 227 -1.98 -14.19 12.10
C ASP A 227 -1.99 -15.57 11.41
N ARG A 228 -1.88 -15.57 10.07
CA ARG A 228 -1.94 -16.81 9.28
C ARG A 228 -0.74 -17.72 9.59
N ASP A 229 -0.99 -19.01 9.58
CA ASP A 229 0.04 -20.05 9.64
C ASP A 229 -0.05 -20.93 8.39
N LEU A 230 0.85 -20.72 7.44
CA LEU A 230 0.83 -21.38 6.13
C LEU A 230 1.25 -22.86 6.18
N SER A 231 1.66 -23.37 7.34
CA SER A 231 1.75 -24.83 7.54
C SER A 231 0.37 -25.48 7.72
N ARG A 232 -0.67 -24.70 8.07
CA ARG A 232 -2.05 -25.19 8.16
C ARG A 232 -2.75 -25.05 6.82
N SER A 233 -3.31 -26.15 6.34
CA SER A 233 -3.97 -26.19 5.03
C SER A 233 -5.09 -25.14 4.87
N ALA A 234 -5.88 -24.89 5.91
CA ALA A 234 -6.97 -23.91 5.85
C ALA A 234 -6.47 -22.46 5.71
N ASP A 235 -5.37 -22.11 6.38
CA ASP A 235 -4.81 -20.75 6.29
C ASP A 235 -4.04 -20.57 4.98
N LEU A 236 -3.38 -21.61 4.47
CA LEU A 236 -2.80 -21.62 3.14
C LEU A 236 -3.88 -21.39 2.07
N ASP A 237 -4.98 -22.15 2.11
CA ASP A 237 -6.12 -21.97 1.18
C ASP A 237 -6.65 -20.55 1.22
N ARG A 238 -6.85 -20.01 2.43
CA ARG A 238 -7.36 -18.64 2.62
C ARG A 238 -6.39 -17.60 2.06
N ALA A 239 -5.08 -17.81 2.25
CA ALA A 239 -4.05 -16.94 1.71
C ALA A 239 -4.06 -16.94 0.18
N VAL A 240 -4.11 -18.13 -0.43
CA VAL A 240 -4.12 -18.28 -1.88
C VAL A 240 -5.42 -17.74 -2.50
N LEU A 241 -6.58 -17.97 -1.87
CA LEU A 241 -7.86 -17.37 -2.29
C LEU A 241 -7.87 -15.84 -2.16
N SER A 242 -7.16 -15.29 -1.18
CA SER A 242 -6.98 -13.84 -1.09
C SER A 242 -6.06 -13.29 -2.18
N TYR A 243 -5.28 -14.13 -2.86
CA TYR A 243 -4.45 -13.74 -4.00
C TYR A 243 -5.24 -13.81 -5.31
N ASN A 244 -6.03 -14.85 -5.51
CA ASN A 244 -7.01 -14.98 -6.58
C ASN A 244 -8.16 -15.87 -6.08
N ASN A 245 -9.38 -15.35 -6.06
CA ASN A 245 -10.53 -16.03 -5.46
C ASN A 245 -11.11 -17.11 -6.40
N SER A 246 -10.28 -18.11 -6.72
CA SER A 246 -10.58 -19.24 -7.60
C SER A 246 -10.09 -20.54 -6.95
N ARG A 247 -10.98 -21.53 -6.84
CA ARG A 247 -10.59 -22.86 -6.33
C ARG A 247 -9.67 -23.59 -7.31
N ALA A 248 -9.85 -23.39 -8.61
CA ALA A 248 -8.97 -23.95 -9.64
C ALA A 248 -7.55 -23.39 -9.50
N TYR A 249 -7.43 -22.08 -9.24
CA TYR A 249 -6.16 -21.43 -8.92
C TYR A 249 -5.50 -22.02 -7.68
N VAL A 250 -6.25 -22.19 -6.57
CA VAL A 250 -5.73 -22.84 -5.35
C VAL A 250 -5.17 -24.23 -5.63
N ASN A 251 -5.92 -25.04 -6.38
CA ASN A 251 -5.52 -26.40 -6.70
C ASN A 251 -4.24 -26.42 -7.56
N ALA A 252 -4.12 -25.52 -8.54
CA ALA A 252 -2.92 -25.43 -9.37
C ALA A 252 -1.69 -24.97 -8.59
N VAL A 253 -1.82 -23.92 -7.76
CA VAL A 253 -0.72 -23.44 -6.91
C VAL A 253 -0.25 -24.54 -5.97
N ARG A 254 -1.17 -25.27 -5.32
CA ARG A 254 -0.82 -26.41 -4.47
C ARG A 254 -0.13 -27.53 -5.24
N LYS A 255 -0.62 -27.86 -6.43
CA LYS A 255 -0.01 -28.90 -7.26
C LYS A 255 1.44 -28.56 -7.64
N TRP A 256 1.70 -27.30 -8.00
CA TRP A 256 3.06 -26.83 -8.28
C TRP A 256 3.93 -26.79 -7.03
N MET A 257 3.40 -26.30 -5.92
CA MET A 257 4.07 -26.33 -4.62
C MET A 257 4.49 -27.75 -4.22
N ASP A 258 3.60 -28.74 -4.38
CA ASP A 258 3.91 -30.15 -4.10
C ASP A 258 4.93 -30.72 -5.08
N THR A 259 4.90 -30.29 -6.35
CA THR A 259 5.89 -30.69 -7.35
C THR A 259 7.28 -30.21 -6.96
N TYR A 260 7.43 -28.94 -6.56
CA TYR A 260 8.73 -28.40 -6.14
C TYR A 260 9.27 -29.05 -4.86
N ARG A 261 8.38 -29.58 -4.00
CA ARG A 261 8.77 -30.37 -2.82
C ARG A 261 9.21 -31.79 -3.15
N GLY A 262 8.56 -32.43 -4.13
CA GLY A 262 8.63 -33.89 -4.33
C GLY A 262 9.72 -34.39 -5.27
N VAL A 263 10.12 -33.63 -6.29
CA VAL A 263 11.04 -34.11 -7.36
C VAL A 263 12.41 -33.46 -7.37
N GLY A 264 12.69 -32.53 -6.45
CA GLY A 264 13.86 -31.67 -6.53
C GLY A 264 13.69 -30.64 -7.65
N VAL A 265 14.13 -29.41 -7.40
CA VAL A 265 13.96 -28.32 -8.36
C VAL A 265 15.11 -28.30 -9.35
N VAL A 266 14.76 -28.43 -10.63
CA VAL A 266 15.71 -28.25 -11.72
C VAL A 266 15.85 -26.75 -11.95
N GLU A 267 17.00 -26.21 -11.58
CA GLU A 267 17.34 -24.83 -11.90
C GLU A 267 17.59 -24.71 -13.41
N THR A 268 16.97 -23.73 -14.05
CA THR A 268 17.15 -23.46 -15.49
C THR A 268 17.88 -22.13 -15.69
N PRO A 269 18.63 -21.94 -16.79
CA PRO A 269 19.17 -20.63 -17.14
C PRO A 269 18.07 -19.57 -17.24
N ASP A 270 18.37 -18.33 -16.84
CA ASP A 270 17.41 -17.22 -16.86
C ASP A 270 16.97 -16.81 -18.28
N ASP A 271 17.86 -17.01 -19.25
CA ASP A 271 17.69 -16.70 -20.67
C ASP A 271 17.27 -17.92 -21.50
N ALA A 272 16.88 -19.02 -20.85
CA ALA A 272 16.40 -20.21 -21.53
C ALA A 272 15.30 -19.85 -22.54
N PRO A 273 15.40 -20.29 -23.82
CA PRO A 273 14.42 -19.97 -24.84
C PRO A 273 13.03 -20.44 -24.43
N ALA A 274 12.16 -19.49 -24.09
CA ALA A 274 10.77 -19.74 -23.77
C ALA A 274 9.92 -18.66 -24.46
N ALA A 275 8.76 -19.05 -24.98
CA ALA A 275 7.79 -18.07 -25.44
C ALA A 275 7.17 -17.37 -24.22
N PRO A 276 6.96 -16.04 -24.25
CA PRO A 276 6.22 -15.36 -23.20
C PRO A 276 4.87 -16.04 -22.98
N HIS A 277 4.54 -16.34 -21.73
CA HIS A 277 3.31 -17.05 -21.36
C HIS A 277 2.04 -16.33 -21.83
N ARG A 278 2.09 -15.00 -21.98
CA ARG A 278 1.06 -14.19 -22.65
C ARG A 278 1.74 -13.10 -23.48
N PRO A 279 1.42 -12.94 -24.77
CA PRO A 279 1.83 -11.75 -25.50
C PRO A 279 1.21 -10.52 -24.83
N ASP A 280 1.99 -9.45 -24.63
CA ASP A 280 1.41 -8.17 -24.19
C ASP A 280 0.34 -7.77 -25.23
N PRO A 281 -0.88 -7.39 -24.84
CA PRO A 281 -1.86 -6.83 -25.77
C PRO A 281 -1.30 -5.69 -26.64
N ALA A 282 -0.27 -4.96 -26.18
CA ALA A 282 0.47 -3.98 -26.95
C ALA A 282 1.25 -4.61 -28.13
N ASP A 283 1.79 -5.82 -27.97
CA ASP A 283 2.53 -6.55 -29.02
C ASP A 283 1.62 -7.00 -30.16
N ARG A 284 0.30 -7.07 -29.95
CA ARG A 284 -0.68 -7.42 -31.00
C ARG A 284 -0.85 -6.31 -32.05
N THR A 285 -0.36 -5.10 -31.79
CA THR A 285 -0.50 -3.94 -32.70
C THR A 285 0.63 -3.81 -33.73
N SER A 286 1.73 -4.56 -33.59
CA SER A 286 2.90 -4.48 -34.49
C SER A 286 2.78 -5.34 -35.76
N GLY A 287 1.59 -5.87 -36.06
CA GLY A 287 1.32 -6.77 -37.18
C GLY A 287 0.72 -6.16 -38.45
N VAL A 288 0.62 -4.83 -38.57
CA VAL A 288 0.14 -4.21 -39.82
C VAL A 288 1.33 -3.66 -40.60
N ARG A 289 1.85 -4.46 -41.54
CA ARG A 289 2.66 -3.94 -42.65
C ARG A 289 1.77 -2.99 -43.48
N PRO A 290 2.19 -1.75 -43.78
CA PRO A 290 1.54 -0.96 -44.82
C PRO A 290 1.84 -1.63 -46.16
N GLY A 291 0.82 -2.21 -46.79
CA GLY A 291 0.93 -2.67 -48.17
C GLY A 291 1.14 -1.47 -49.12
N PRO A 292 1.91 -1.62 -50.21
CA PRO A 292 2.18 -0.52 -51.13
C PRO A 292 0.87 -0.13 -51.85
N GLY A 293 0.52 1.15 -51.77
CA GLY A 293 -0.67 1.70 -52.42
C GLY A 293 -0.55 1.70 -53.94
N PRO A 294 -1.62 1.42 -54.69
CA PRO A 294 -1.65 1.70 -56.12
C PRO A 294 -2.23 3.09 -56.41
N LEU A 295 -1.53 3.82 -57.29
CA LEU A 295 -1.94 5.05 -57.97
C LEU A 295 -3.16 4.84 -58.91
N PRO A 296 -3.84 5.92 -59.35
CA PRO A 296 -5.20 5.86 -59.89
C PRO A 296 -5.22 5.52 -61.40
N GLY A 297 -6.12 4.60 -61.78
CA GLY A 297 -6.34 4.19 -63.17
C GLY A 297 -7.83 4.14 -63.51
N ARG A 298 -8.24 5.02 -64.42
CA ARG A 298 -9.57 5.15 -65.02
C ARG A 298 -9.74 4.08 -66.11
N GLY A 299 -10.83 3.33 -66.11
CA GLY A 299 -11.16 2.38 -67.18
C GLY A 299 -12.54 1.74 -67.03
N GLN A 300 -13.37 1.89 -68.06
CA GLN A 300 -14.74 1.35 -68.19
C GLN A 300 -14.76 -0.18 -68.37
N GLY A 301 -15.88 -0.83 -68.05
CA GLY A 301 -16.19 -2.18 -68.54
C GLY A 301 -17.34 -2.88 -67.80
N GLN A 302 -18.38 -3.26 -68.56
CA GLN A 302 -19.62 -3.92 -68.13
C GLN A 302 -19.44 -5.36 -67.59
N GLY A 303 -20.39 -5.84 -66.79
CA GLY A 303 -20.55 -7.28 -66.53
C GLY A 303 -21.60 -7.64 -65.46
N ARG A 304 -22.68 -8.29 -65.89
CA ARG A 304 -23.87 -8.75 -65.12
C ARG A 304 -23.58 -9.78 -64.00
N GLY A 305 -24.45 -9.82 -62.99
CA GLY A 305 -25.10 -11.07 -62.55
C GLY A 305 -25.28 -11.35 -61.05
N GLN A 306 -26.56 -11.28 -60.60
CA GLN A 306 -27.24 -12.11 -59.55
C GLN A 306 -26.73 -11.99 -58.09
N GLY A 307 -27.41 -11.38 -57.11
CA GLY A 307 -28.74 -11.66 -56.50
C GLY A 307 -28.56 -12.42 -55.15
N PRO A 308 -29.45 -12.39 -54.13
CA PRO A 308 -30.55 -11.48 -53.79
C PRO A 308 -30.46 -10.85 -52.36
N VAL A 309 -31.21 -9.77 -52.12
CA VAL A 309 -31.48 -9.17 -50.80
C VAL A 309 -32.99 -9.09 -50.59
N SER A 310 -33.45 -9.43 -49.38
CA SER A 310 -34.85 -9.32 -48.92
C SER A 310 -35.02 -8.19 -47.89
N PRO A 311 -36.25 -7.65 -47.70
CA PRO A 311 -36.45 -6.19 -47.66
C PRO A 311 -36.98 -5.61 -46.33
N ALA A 312 -36.93 -4.28 -46.23
CA ALA A 312 -37.52 -3.42 -45.21
C ALA A 312 -39.05 -3.20 -45.42
N PRO A 313 -39.83 -2.80 -44.39
CA PRO A 313 -41.27 -2.64 -44.49
C PRO A 313 -41.72 -1.23 -44.92
N GLN A 314 -42.77 -1.19 -45.76
CA GLN A 314 -43.40 -0.01 -46.35
C GLN A 314 -44.58 0.56 -45.53
N ARG A 315 -44.72 1.88 -45.68
CA ARG A 315 -45.85 2.77 -45.33
C ARG A 315 -47.06 2.52 -46.26
N ARG A 316 -48.29 2.71 -45.77
CA ARG A 316 -49.51 2.89 -46.57
C ARG A 316 -50.19 4.23 -46.23
N ALA A 317 -50.88 4.79 -47.22
CA ALA A 317 -51.54 6.09 -47.21
C ALA A 317 -53.06 5.98 -47.45
N ASP A 318 -53.79 6.93 -46.84
CA ASP A 318 -54.98 7.71 -47.23
C ASP A 318 -56.31 7.10 -47.74
N LYS A 319 -57.41 7.62 -47.16
CA LYS A 319 -58.61 8.16 -47.86
C LYS A 319 -59.56 8.95 -46.88
N PRO A 320 -60.58 9.72 -47.35
CA PRO A 320 -60.67 11.17 -47.09
C PRO A 320 -61.96 11.69 -46.36
N VAL A 321 -61.99 13.03 -46.23
CA VAL A 321 -62.86 14.02 -45.54
C VAL A 321 -64.32 14.10 -46.03
N PRO A 322 -65.24 14.66 -45.21
CA PRO A 322 -66.02 15.85 -45.64
C PRO A 322 -66.06 17.00 -44.59
N GLU A 323 -66.25 18.23 -45.09
CA GLU A 323 -66.37 19.55 -44.42
C GLU A 323 -67.82 20.11 -44.63
N PRO A 324 -68.23 21.33 -44.22
CA PRO A 324 -68.22 22.06 -42.94
C PRO A 324 -69.64 22.57 -42.52
N ALA A 325 -69.81 23.12 -41.30
CA ALA A 325 -70.85 24.13 -41.05
C ALA A 325 -70.50 25.15 -39.92
N GLU A 326 -70.66 26.41 -40.33
CA GLU A 326 -70.56 27.78 -39.77
C GLU A 326 -70.64 28.13 -38.26
N LYS A 327 -70.04 29.31 -37.97
CA LYS A 327 -70.10 30.14 -36.75
C LYS A 327 -71.42 30.94 -36.64
N PRO A 328 -71.74 31.51 -35.46
CA PRO A 328 -71.52 32.97 -35.30
C PRO A 328 -70.96 33.41 -33.92
N LYS A 329 -70.38 34.61 -33.89
CA LYS A 329 -70.08 35.51 -32.74
C LYS A 329 -70.99 36.77 -32.89
N PRO A 330 -70.99 37.84 -32.06
CA PRO A 330 -70.51 38.11 -30.68
C PRO A 330 -71.54 38.90 -29.80
N VAL A 331 -71.33 39.03 -28.47
CA VAL A 331 -71.80 40.21 -27.69
C VAL A 331 -70.78 40.55 -26.59
N GLU A 332 -70.44 41.85 -26.46
CA GLU A 332 -69.50 42.46 -25.51
C GLU A 332 -70.11 42.81 -24.13
N LYS A 333 -69.22 42.82 -23.11
CA LYS A 333 -69.11 43.50 -21.79
C LYS A 333 -70.35 44.15 -21.11
N PRO A 334 -70.44 44.11 -19.75
CA PRO A 334 -69.55 44.91 -18.88
C PRO A 334 -69.02 44.20 -17.59
N GLU A 335 -67.86 44.64 -17.09
CA GLU A 335 -67.46 44.54 -15.66
C GLU A 335 -68.20 45.65 -14.89
N PRO A 336 -68.54 45.54 -13.58
CA PRO A 336 -67.55 45.40 -12.49
C PRO A 336 -68.03 44.70 -11.19
N THR A 337 -67.11 44.21 -10.36
CA THR A 337 -66.92 44.58 -8.93
C THR A 337 -65.97 43.61 -8.24
N GLU A 338 -64.93 44.19 -7.62
CA GLU A 338 -63.97 43.53 -6.75
C GLU A 338 -64.65 42.87 -5.55
N LYS A 339 -64.29 41.61 -5.29
CA LYS A 339 -64.47 40.95 -3.99
C LYS A 339 -63.11 40.38 -3.57
N PRO A 340 -62.68 40.57 -2.31
CA PRO A 340 -61.29 40.30 -1.91
C PRO A 340 -60.97 38.81 -2.02
N LYS A 341 -59.89 38.49 -2.74
CA LYS A 341 -59.40 37.12 -2.89
C LYS A 341 -58.82 36.65 -1.54
N PRO A 342 -59.20 35.46 -1.03
CA PRO A 342 -58.58 34.86 0.15
C PRO A 342 -57.07 34.73 -0.03
N ALA A 343 -56.33 34.92 1.07
CA ALA A 343 -54.87 34.85 1.18
C ALA A 343 -54.27 33.83 0.19
N GLU A 344 -53.41 34.33 -0.69
CA GLU A 344 -52.63 33.50 -1.60
C GLU A 344 -51.81 32.53 -0.73
N LYS A 345 -52.18 31.24 -0.75
CA LYS A 345 -51.27 30.17 -0.32
C LYS A 345 -49.94 30.43 -1.04
N PRO A 346 -48.79 30.35 -0.34
CA PRO A 346 -47.50 30.56 -0.99
C PRO A 346 -47.44 29.67 -2.22
N LYS A 347 -47.24 30.29 -3.39
CA LYS A 347 -47.00 29.57 -4.64
C LYS A 347 -45.89 28.55 -4.36
N PRO A 348 -46.01 27.28 -4.82
CA PRO A 348 -44.89 26.37 -4.77
C PRO A 348 -43.77 27.03 -5.56
N VAL A 349 -42.71 27.46 -4.87
CA VAL A 349 -41.48 27.89 -5.52
C VAL A 349 -41.03 26.70 -6.35
N VAL A 350 -41.03 26.90 -7.66
CA VAL A 350 -40.58 25.93 -8.65
C VAL A 350 -39.15 25.53 -8.30
N ASP A 351 -38.91 24.23 -8.38
CA ASP A 351 -37.75 23.49 -7.91
C ASP A 351 -36.41 23.99 -8.51
N HIS A 352 -35.81 25.03 -7.92
CA HIS A 352 -34.40 25.38 -8.13
C HIS A 352 -33.53 24.65 -7.10
N ARG A 353 -33.55 23.31 -7.09
CA ARG A 353 -32.75 22.51 -6.14
C ARG A 353 -31.63 21.72 -6.80
N THR A 354 -31.34 21.97 -8.06
CA THR A 354 -30.25 21.28 -8.74
C THR A 354 -28.94 22.06 -8.57
N VAL A 355 -28.06 21.51 -7.72
CA VAL A 355 -26.69 22.01 -7.58
C VAL A 355 -25.99 21.92 -8.94
N THR A 356 -25.49 23.04 -9.42
CA THR A 356 -24.81 23.11 -10.73
C THR A 356 -23.32 23.38 -10.57
N ARG A 357 -22.88 24.07 -9.51
CA ARG A 357 -21.47 24.42 -9.28
C ARG A 357 -21.12 24.49 -7.79
N LEU A 358 -19.84 24.20 -7.49
CA LEU A 358 -19.23 24.41 -6.18
C LEU A 358 -18.06 25.39 -6.30
N GLU A 359 -18.08 26.44 -5.49
CA GLU A 359 -17.05 27.50 -5.50
C GLU A 359 -16.25 27.47 -4.19
N PRO A 360 -14.93 27.21 -4.22
CA PRO A 360 -14.09 27.27 -3.02
C PRO A 360 -14.09 28.65 -2.38
N LEU A 361 -14.26 28.70 -1.06
CA LEU A 361 -14.17 29.92 -0.26
C LEU A 361 -12.84 29.93 0.51
N GLY A 362 -12.13 31.06 0.46
CA GLY A 362 -10.86 31.25 1.15
C GLY A 362 -9.67 30.52 0.52
N SER A 363 -8.62 30.28 1.34
CA SER A 363 -7.40 29.62 0.89
C SER A 363 -7.67 28.17 0.50
N ARG A 364 -7.13 27.77 -0.66
CA ARG A 364 -7.14 26.37 -1.10
C ARG A 364 -6.02 25.55 -0.46
N GLU A 365 -5.05 26.18 0.17
CA GLU A 365 -3.93 25.52 0.85
C GLU A 365 -4.13 25.53 2.37
N LEU A 366 -3.86 24.36 2.98
CA LEU A 366 -3.88 24.13 4.41
C LEU A 366 -2.58 23.43 4.82
N GLU A 367 -2.05 23.71 6.01
CA GLU A 367 -0.81 23.10 6.49
C GLU A 367 -0.90 22.68 7.96
N ALA A 368 -0.18 21.60 8.30
CA ALA A 368 0.06 21.14 9.67
C ALA A 368 1.35 20.30 9.73
N GLU A 369 1.88 20.10 10.93
CA GLU A 369 2.92 19.08 11.19
C GLU A 369 2.29 17.73 11.48
N VAL A 370 3.07 16.66 11.34
CA VAL A 370 2.67 15.30 11.72
C VAL A 370 2.02 15.31 13.12
N GLY A 371 0.82 14.74 13.22
CA GLY A 371 0.06 14.62 14.47
C GLY A 371 -0.74 15.85 14.90
N GLN A 372 -0.60 17.02 14.26
CA GLN A 372 -1.29 18.27 14.67
C GLN A 372 -2.63 18.51 13.92
N PRO A 373 -3.61 19.22 14.52
CA PRO A 373 -4.82 19.62 13.81
C PRO A 373 -4.53 20.72 12.78
N LEU A 374 -5.30 20.74 11.70
CA LEU A 374 -5.21 21.79 10.70
C LEU A 374 -5.99 23.02 11.17
N ALA A 375 -5.33 24.18 11.16
CA ALA A 375 -5.89 25.42 11.70
C ALA A 375 -7.13 25.93 10.93
N ARG A 376 -7.26 25.58 9.65
CA ARG A 376 -8.34 26.03 8.75
C ARG A 376 -9.20 24.86 8.28
N ARG A 377 -10.43 25.16 7.88
CA ARG A 377 -11.40 24.19 7.36
C ARG A 377 -11.78 24.54 5.92
N PRO A 378 -11.79 23.57 4.99
CA PRO A 378 -12.31 23.76 3.64
C PRO A 378 -13.77 24.23 3.65
N GLN A 379 -14.09 25.20 2.81
CA GLN A 379 -15.43 25.78 2.68
C GLN A 379 -15.80 25.96 1.21
N VAL A 380 -17.03 25.62 0.83
CA VAL A 380 -17.53 25.84 -0.53
C VAL A 380 -18.88 26.53 -0.52
N ARG A 381 -19.09 27.43 -1.49
CA ARG A 381 -20.41 27.98 -1.83
C ARG A 381 -21.07 27.10 -2.88
N VAL A 382 -22.34 26.75 -2.63
CA VAL A 382 -23.14 25.86 -3.45
C VAL A 382 -24.16 26.69 -4.23
N VAL A 383 -24.08 26.65 -5.56
CA VAL A 383 -24.92 27.48 -6.42
C VAL A 383 -25.65 26.69 -7.51
N ASP A 384 -26.82 27.20 -7.93
CA ASP A 384 -27.60 26.70 -9.05
C ASP A 384 -27.07 27.24 -10.40
N ALA A 385 -27.76 26.90 -11.49
CA ALA A 385 -27.39 27.35 -12.84
C ALA A 385 -27.44 28.88 -13.04
N HIS A 386 -28.14 29.61 -12.16
CA HIS A 386 -28.29 31.05 -12.18
C HIS A 386 -27.36 31.76 -11.18
N GLY A 387 -26.55 31.02 -10.44
CA GLY A 387 -25.65 31.56 -9.41
C GLY A 387 -26.32 31.82 -8.06
N HIS A 388 -27.57 31.39 -7.86
CA HIS A 388 -28.25 31.51 -6.58
C HIS A 388 -27.76 30.43 -5.60
N ALA A 389 -27.71 30.80 -4.32
CA ALA A 389 -27.35 29.87 -3.25
C ALA A 389 -28.36 28.72 -3.16
N VAL A 390 -27.86 27.49 -3.02
CA VAL A 390 -28.69 26.30 -2.84
C VAL A 390 -28.56 25.84 -1.38
N PRO A 391 -29.51 26.23 -0.49
CA PRO A 391 -29.50 25.81 0.91
C PRO A 391 -29.92 24.33 1.06
N GLY A 392 -29.38 23.65 2.07
CA GLY A 392 -29.71 22.25 2.38
C GLY A 392 -29.15 21.22 1.39
N ALA A 393 -28.29 21.62 0.45
CA ALA A 393 -27.64 20.71 -0.47
C ALA A 393 -26.60 19.84 0.26
N ARG A 394 -26.54 18.55 -0.05
CA ARG A 394 -25.57 17.62 0.54
C ARG A 394 -24.24 17.71 -0.20
N ILE A 395 -23.19 18.09 0.50
CA ILE A 395 -21.83 18.21 0.00
C ILE A 395 -20.95 17.17 0.68
N THR A 396 -20.22 16.40 -0.12
CA THR A 396 -19.30 15.38 0.36
C THR A 396 -17.87 15.87 0.19
N PHE A 397 -17.19 16.10 1.30
CA PHE A 397 -15.75 16.34 1.36
C PHE A 397 -15.01 15.01 1.48
N ARG A 398 -14.02 14.79 0.63
CA ARG A 398 -13.20 13.59 0.60
C ARG A 398 -11.73 13.94 0.65
N ILE A 399 -10.99 13.35 1.58
CA ILE A 399 -9.53 13.40 1.63
C ILE A 399 -8.99 12.35 0.67
N GLY A 400 -8.11 12.75 -0.24
CA GLY A 400 -7.61 11.99 -1.39
C GLY A 400 -8.34 12.35 -2.68
N GLY A 401 -7.64 12.33 -3.82
CA GLY A 401 -8.19 12.60 -5.16
C GLY A 401 -7.24 13.29 -6.15
N THR A 402 -6.99 12.60 -7.28
CA THR A 402 -6.31 13.04 -8.52
C THR A 402 -4.94 13.71 -8.38
N GLY A 403 -3.90 12.89 -8.54
CA GLY A 403 -2.50 13.33 -8.61
C GLY A 403 -1.71 13.07 -7.33
N GLY A 404 -0.76 12.13 -7.42
CA GLY A 404 0.48 12.01 -6.65
C GLY A 404 0.55 12.41 -5.16
N VAL A 405 1.05 11.45 -4.36
CA VAL A 405 1.73 11.65 -3.06
C VAL A 405 0.82 11.95 -1.85
N GLY A 406 -0.09 11.02 -1.52
CA GLY A 406 -0.79 11.10 -0.24
C GLY A 406 -1.63 9.87 0.08
N GLY A 407 -1.03 8.85 0.70
CA GLY A 407 -1.78 7.71 1.27
C GLY A 407 -2.77 8.17 2.35
N THR A 408 -3.91 7.49 2.47
CA THR A 408 -5.03 7.79 3.38
C THR A 408 -4.71 7.80 4.88
N GLY A 409 -3.44 7.67 5.30
CA GLY A 409 -3.02 7.72 6.71
C GLY A 409 -2.44 9.04 7.19
N GLY A 410 -2.31 10.06 6.32
CA GLY A 410 -1.70 11.33 6.72
C GLY A 410 -2.66 12.41 7.21
N ILE A 411 -3.95 12.37 6.86
CA ILE A 411 -4.95 13.34 7.35
C ILE A 411 -6.33 12.66 7.48
N ARG A 412 -7.11 13.05 8.49
CA ARG A 412 -8.47 12.53 8.77
C ARG A 412 -9.43 13.64 9.21
N PHE A 413 -10.73 13.46 9.01
CA PHE A 413 -11.72 14.36 9.62
C PHE A 413 -11.92 14.03 11.10
N ALA A 414 -11.98 15.05 11.95
CA ALA A 414 -12.36 14.92 13.36
C ALA A 414 -13.85 14.56 13.49
N ALA A 415 -14.19 13.79 14.52
CA ALA A 415 -15.55 13.28 14.73
C ALA A 415 -16.58 14.42 14.93
N ALA A 416 -17.47 14.56 13.96
CA ALA A 416 -18.75 15.27 14.04
C ALA A 416 -19.91 14.25 14.21
N PRO A 417 -21.12 14.65 14.66
CA PRO A 417 -22.25 13.74 14.90
C PRO A 417 -22.74 12.97 13.65
N ALA A 418 -22.30 13.35 12.44
CA ALA A 418 -22.59 12.69 11.17
C ALA A 418 -21.37 11.96 10.57
N THR A 419 -20.27 11.80 11.32
CA THR A 419 -19.04 11.14 10.86
C THR A 419 -18.57 10.11 11.89
N THR A 420 -18.26 8.90 11.43
CA THR A 420 -17.50 7.93 12.23
C THR A 420 -16.09 8.48 12.48
N PRO A 421 -15.53 8.39 13.71
CA PRO A 421 -14.18 8.86 14.01
C PRO A 421 -13.14 8.24 13.07
N GLY A 422 -12.19 9.03 12.55
CA GLY A 422 -11.09 8.52 11.73
C GLY A 422 -11.41 8.33 10.24
N THR A 423 -12.47 8.95 9.72
CA THR A 423 -12.89 8.81 8.33
C THR A 423 -12.22 9.82 7.39
N THR A 424 -11.95 9.40 6.15
CA THR A 424 -11.45 10.24 5.03
C THR A 424 -12.58 10.88 4.23
N LEU A 425 -13.84 10.70 4.68
CA LEU A 425 -15.05 11.16 4.01
C LEU A 425 -15.96 11.84 5.03
N ALA A 426 -16.42 13.05 4.72
CA ALA A 426 -17.39 13.77 5.52
C ALA A 426 -18.49 14.34 4.62
N THR A 427 -19.76 14.13 4.97
CA THR A 427 -20.88 14.75 4.28
C THR A 427 -21.52 15.80 5.18
N VAL A 428 -21.72 17.01 4.65
CA VAL A 428 -22.34 18.13 5.35
C VAL A 428 -23.45 18.73 4.47
N THR A 429 -24.38 19.44 5.07
CA THR A 429 -25.43 20.17 4.35
C THR A 429 -25.07 21.65 4.27
N SER A 430 -25.31 22.31 3.13
CA SER A 430 -25.15 23.76 3.03
C SER A 430 -26.15 24.51 3.92
N ASP A 431 -25.69 25.61 4.49
CA ASP A 431 -26.48 26.52 5.35
C ASP A 431 -27.50 27.36 4.54
N PRO A 432 -28.32 28.21 5.18
CA PRO A 432 -29.27 29.09 4.48
C PRO A 432 -28.64 30.04 3.44
N HIS A 433 -27.33 30.29 3.52
CA HIS A 433 -26.58 31.10 2.56
C HIS A 433 -25.94 30.25 1.45
N GLY A 434 -26.18 28.94 1.43
CA GLY A 434 -25.59 28.00 0.47
C GLY A 434 -24.13 27.66 0.77
N THR A 435 -23.63 27.89 1.98
CA THR A 435 -22.24 27.58 2.35
C THR A 435 -22.15 26.23 3.05
N ALA A 436 -21.21 25.38 2.60
CA ALA A 436 -20.89 24.12 3.22
C ALA A 436 -19.46 24.14 3.78
N THR A 437 -19.30 23.88 5.07
CA THR A 437 -18.00 23.86 5.77
C THR A 437 -17.65 22.43 6.16
N ALA A 438 -16.44 21.99 5.80
CA ALA A 438 -15.94 20.67 6.19
C ALA A 438 -15.71 20.58 7.72
N PRO A 439 -15.78 19.38 8.31
CA PRO A 439 -15.30 19.16 9.68
C PRO A 439 -13.82 19.52 9.84
N ALA A 440 -13.36 19.67 11.09
CA ALA A 440 -11.94 19.88 11.37
C ALA A 440 -11.10 18.73 10.80
N LEU A 441 -9.92 19.02 10.26
CA LEU A 441 -8.97 18.00 9.80
C LEU A 441 -7.86 17.82 10.83
N GLN A 442 -7.40 16.58 10.98
CA GLN A 442 -6.31 16.19 11.86
C GLN A 442 -5.20 15.54 11.03
N ALA A 443 -3.95 15.99 11.18
CA ALA A 443 -2.80 15.32 10.61
C ALA A 443 -2.45 14.04 11.37
N GLY A 444 -2.09 13.00 10.62
CA GLY A 444 -1.59 11.71 11.08
C GLY A 444 -0.06 11.69 11.10
N ASP A 445 0.50 10.48 11.10
CA ASP A 445 1.93 10.18 11.21
C ASP A 445 2.70 10.26 9.88
N ARG A 446 1.98 10.40 8.77
CA ARG A 446 2.57 10.46 7.42
C ARG A 446 2.66 11.91 6.91
N PRO A 447 3.86 12.40 6.60
CA PRO A 447 4.04 13.63 5.85
C PRO A 447 3.59 13.45 4.40
N GLY A 448 3.13 14.53 3.78
CA GLY A 448 2.69 14.51 2.39
C GLY A 448 1.69 15.61 2.05
N ARG A 449 1.25 15.63 0.80
CA ARG A 449 0.19 16.55 0.35
C ARG A 449 -1.08 15.75 0.10
N TYR A 450 -2.15 16.16 0.77
CA TYR A 450 -3.41 15.45 0.78
C TYR A 450 -4.47 16.35 0.13
N PRO A 451 -4.93 16.03 -1.09
CA PRO A 451 -6.03 16.77 -1.70
C PRO A 451 -7.32 16.55 -0.89
N VAL A 452 -8.07 17.61 -0.62
CA VAL A 452 -9.42 17.54 -0.05
C VAL A 452 -10.40 18.01 -1.12
N VAL A 453 -11.27 17.11 -1.55
CA VAL A 453 -12.14 17.30 -2.72
C VAL A 453 -13.60 17.38 -2.25
N ALA A 454 -14.28 18.47 -2.56
CA ALA A 454 -15.69 18.68 -2.27
C ALA A 454 -16.56 18.40 -3.52
N THR A 455 -17.49 17.46 -3.41
CA THR A 455 -18.43 17.06 -4.47
C THR A 455 -19.88 17.21 -4.04
N ALA A 456 -20.78 17.39 -5.01
CA ALA A 456 -22.22 17.45 -4.79
C ALA A 456 -22.94 16.59 -5.85
N PRO A 457 -24.09 15.98 -5.51
CA PRO A 457 -24.92 15.25 -6.49
C PRO A 457 -25.34 16.16 -7.65
N GLY A 458 -25.20 15.68 -8.89
CA GLY A 458 -25.64 16.39 -10.11
C GLY A 458 -24.60 17.28 -10.79
N VAL A 459 -23.48 17.59 -10.12
CA VAL A 459 -22.40 18.40 -10.72
C VAL A 459 -21.54 17.51 -11.63
N ARG A 460 -21.56 17.78 -12.94
CA ARG A 460 -20.59 17.23 -13.92
C ARG A 460 -19.45 18.24 -14.09
N GLY A 461 -18.24 17.92 -13.64
CA GLY A 461 -17.08 18.83 -13.76
C GLY A 461 -16.25 18.90 -12.48
N PRO A 462 -15.16 19.69 -12.46
CA PRO A 462 -14.15 19.58 -11.42
C PRO A 462 -14.73 20.01 -10.08
N ALA A 463 -14.64 19.08 -9.13
CA ALA A 463 -14.91 19.30 -7.73
C ALA A 463 -14.10 20.49 -7.19
N ALA A 464 -14.58 21.13 -6.13
CA ALA A 464 -13.79 22.13 -5.42
C ALA A 464 -12.64 21.41 -4.69
N VAL A 465 -11.39 21.65 -5.10
CA VAL A 465 -10.19 21.01 -4.55
C VAL A 465 -9.42 21.97 -3.65
N PHE A 466 -9.03 21.45 -2.48
CA PHE A 466 -8.11 22.05 -1.53
C PHE A 466 -6.90 21.12 -1.39
N THR A 467 -5.75 21.64 -0.95
CA THR A 467 -4.53 20.87 -0.72
C THR A 467 -4.11 21.04 0.74
N ALA A 468 -4.06 19.93 1.47
CA ALA A 468 -3.61 19.89 2.85
C ALA A 468 -2.21 19.29 2.95
N THR A 469 -1.22 20.07 3.38
CA THR A 469 0.18 19.64 3.49
C THR A 469 0.50 19.25 4.93
N VAL A 470 0.96 18.02 5.14
CA VAL A 470 1.53 17.55 6.40
C VAL A 470 3.05 17.53 6.28
N ARG A 471 3.73 18.31 7.12
CA ARG A 471 5.20 18.37 7.16
C ARG A 471 5.76 17.29 8.08
N PRO A 472 6.92 16.68 7.75
CA PRO A 472 7.62 15.78 8.68
C PRO A 472 7.86 16.46 10.01
N ALA A 473 7.80 15.66 11.09
CA ALA A 473 8.39 16.10 12.34
C ALA A 473 9.86 16.42 12.07
N ALA A 474 10.37 17.53 12.61
CA ALA A 474 11.77 17.88 12.48
C ALA A 474 12.63 16.69 12.97
N GLU A 475 13.59 16.24 12.15
CA GLU A 475 14.51 15.19 12.59
C GLU A 475 15.27 15.68 13.83
N PRO A 476 15.47 14.82 14.85
CA PRO A 476 16.32 15.18 15.97
C PRO A 476 17.73 15.48 15.46
N THR A 477 18.21 16.68 15.74
CA THR A 477 19.57 17.11 15.41
C THR A 477 20.44 17.12 16.66
N ALA A 478 21.75 17.02 16.48
CA ALA A 478 22.72 17.35 17.52
C ALA A 478 23.72 18.34 16.93
N ASP A 479 23.94 19.45 17.62
CA ASP A 479 24.97 20.43 17.27
C ASP A 479 26.35 20.05 17.81
N ARG A 480 26.41 19.11 18.76
CA ARG A 480 27.64 18.66 19.40
C ARG A 480 27.60 17.18 19.77
N LEU A 481 28.74 16.53 19.54
CA LEU A 481 29.05 15.18 19.97
C LEU A 481 30.27 15.24 20.90
N GLU A 482 30.24 14.52 22.02
CA GLU A 482 31.38 14.43 22.94
C GLU A 482 31.50 13.03 23.55
N LEU A 483 32.75 12.57 23.75
CA LEU A 483 32.99 11.37 24.53
C LEU A 483 32.60 11.62 25.99
N TRP A 484 31.91 10.65 26.56
CA TRP A 484 31.33 10.69 27.89
C TRP A 484 31.75 9.45 28.67
N ASP A 485 32.50 9.68 29.72
CA ASP A 485 32.88 8.69 30.72
C ASP A 485 32.71 9.33 32.11
N PRO A 486 31.92 8.74 33.02
CA PRO A 486 31.79 9.25 34.38
C PRO A 486 33.09 9.18 35.19
N GLU A 487 34.06 8.33 34.84
CA GLU A 487 35.30 8.16 35.62
C GLU A 487 36.47 9.00 35.10
N THR A 488 36.45 9.52 33.86
CA THR A 488 37.42 10.44 33.19
C THR A 488 38.92 10.15 33.27
N ALA A 489 39.40 9.32 34.20
CA ALA A 489 40.81 9.22 34.55
C ALA A 489 41.64 8.44 33.52
N ASN A 490 41.02 7.57 32.71
CA ASN A 490 41.74 6.63 31.86
C ASN A 490 41.37 6.71 30.36
N LEU A 491 40.78 7.82 29.88
CA LEU A 491 40.39 7.96 28.47
C LEU A 491 41.52 7.62 27.47
N PRO A 492 42.81 8.02 27.69
CA PRO A 492 43.90 7.62 26.80
C PRO A 492 44.19 6.12 26.76
N GLU A 493 43.90 5.38 27.84
CA GLU A 493 44.04 3.92 27.90
C GLU A 493 42.87 3.21 27.24
N LEU A 494 41.64 3.73 27.37
CA LEU A 494 40.45 3.19 26.69
C LEU A 494 40.54 3.29 25.17
N LEU A 495 41.34 4.24 24.67
CA LEU A 495 41.63 4.44 23.25
C LEU A 495 42.90 3.71 22.79
N ARG A 496 43.41 2.76 23.58
CA ARG A 496 44.56 1.91 23.26
C ARG A 496 44.22 0.43 23.32
N ALA A 497 44.75 -0.35 22.38
CA ALA A 497 44.68 -1.81 22.37
C ALA A 497 45.95 -2.42 21.79
N GLY A 498 46.31 -3.63 22.18
CA GLY A 498 47.37 -4.39 21.50
C GLY A 498 46.85 -5.02 20.20
N THR A 499 47.75 -5.33 19.27
CA THR A 499 47.42 -6.12 18.06
C THR A 499 46.73 -7.45 18.39
N GLY A 500 45.72 -7.82 17.61
CA GLY A 500 44.97 -9.07 17.79
C GLY A 500 44.13 -9.12 19.07
N SER A 501 43.83 -7.96 19.67
CA SER A 501 43.04 -7.81 20.88
C SER A 501 41.77 -6.99 20.64
N ARG A 502 41.10 -6.57 21.71
CA ARG A 502 39.95 -5.65 21.71
C ARG A 502 40.26 -4.43 22.57
N PHE A 503 39.63 -3.30 22.24
CA PHE A 503 39.70 -2.11 23.09
C PHE A 503 38.99 -2.37 24.43
N PRO A 504 39.51 -1.87 25.56
CA PRO A 504 39.04 -2.19 26.91
C PRO A 504 37.76 -1.42 27.29
N GLY A 505 36.74 -1.44 26.42
CA GLY A 505 35.48 -0.72 26.58
C GLY A 505 35.61 0.74 26.12
N LEU A 506 35.07 1.05 24.95
CA LEU A 506 35.07 2.44 24.46
C LEU A 506 34.15 3.31 25.32
N PRO A 507 34.49 4.59 25.54
CA PRO A 507 33.64 5.52 26.27
C PRO A 507 32.27 5.66 25.59
N SER A 508 31.24 5.98 26.37
CA SER A 508 29.93 6.32 25.81
C SER A 508 30.03 7.64 25.05
N LEU A 509 29.12 7.87 24.13
CA LEU A 509 28.97 9.12 23.40
C LEU A 509 27.80 9.90 23.99
N ARG A 510 27.93 11.21 24.06
CA ARG A 510 26.83 12.12 24.37
C ARG A 510 26.58 13.05 23.19
N ALA A 511 25.34 13.07 22.72
CA ALA A 511 24.83 13.98 21.72
C ALA A 511 24.01 15.09 22.41
N THR A 512 24.29 16.34 22.06
CA THR A 512 23.52 17.49 22.54
C THR A 512 23.07 18.38 21.40
N ASP A 513 21.95 19.06 21.60
CA ASP A 513 21.47 20.19 20.79
C ASP A 513 21.28 21.38 21.73
N ARG A 514 22.00 22.49 21.51
CA ARG A 514 21.98 23.68 22.37
C ARG A 514 22.18 23.34 23.85
N ALA A 515 23.18 22.48 24.12
CA ALA A 515 23.55 21.96 25.45
C ALA A 515 22.49 21.11 26.16
N ARG A 516 21.39 20.73 25.49
CA ARG A 516 20.42 19.76 26.01
C ARG A 516 20.65 18.37 25.42
N PRO A 517 20.36 17.29 26.14
CA PRO A 517 20.35 15.94 25.59
C PRO A 517 19.57 15.85 24.27
N ALA A 518 20.23 15.40 23.21
CA ALA A 518 19.61 15.21 21.90
C ALA A 518 19.14 13.77 21.74
N SER A 519 17.91 13.50 22.14
CA SER A 519 17.31 12.15 22.05
C SER A 519 16.90 11.79 20.62
N GLY A 520 17.05 10.53 20.24
CA GLY A 520 16.64 10.01 18.94
C GLY A 520 17.58 10.32 17.78
N VAL A 521 18.69 11.03 18.03
CA VAL A 521 19.70 11.32 17.02
C VAL A 521 20.37 10.02 16.57
N ARG A 522 20.44 9.82 15.25
CA ARG A 522 21.16 8.70 14.63
C ARG A 522 22.63 9.07 14.42
N ILE A 523 23.53 8.13 14.68
CA ILE A 523 24.98 8.36 14.63
C ILE A 523 25.63 7.20 13.88
N THR A 524 26.50 7.52 12.94
CA THR A 524 27.30 6.54 12.19
C THR A 524 28.74 6.59 12.69
N ALA A 525 29.27 5.44 13.08
CA ALA A 525 30.65 5.25 13.49
C ALA A 525 31.47 4.67 12.34
N THR A 526 32.64 5.26 12.06
CA THR A 526 33.52 4.85 10.97
C THR A 526 34.97 4.83 11.43
N VAL A 527 35.64 3.69 11.28
CA VAL A 527 37.09 3.55 11.51
C VAL A 527 37.83 3.91 10.23
N LEU A 528 38.84 4.75 10.39
CA LEU A 528 39.64 5.33 9.32
C LEU A 528 41.13 5.15 9.61
N PRO A 529 41.98 5.03 8.60
CA PRO A 529 43.42 5.16 8.80
C PRO A 529 43.78 6.60 9.22
N ALA A 530 44.91 6.80 9.91
CA ALA A 530 45.31 8.10 10.45
C ALA A 530 45.63 9.16 9.37
N ASP A 531 46.03 8.72 8.18
CA ASP A 531 46.25 9.54 6.99
C ASP A 531 44.94 9.60 6.18
N ARG A 532 44.18 10.70 6.29
CA ARG A 532 43.07 10.92 5.35
C ARG A 532 43.40 11.98 4.31
N GLU A 533 43.12 11.64 3.06
CA GLU A 533 42.36 12.51 2.16
C GLU A 533 40.87 12.11 2.21
N GLU A 534 39.98 13.10 2.07
CA GLU A 534 38.53 12.93 2.01
C GLU A 534 38.12 11.98 0.87
N GLY A 535 37.27 10.99 1.16
CA GLY A 535 36.76 10.03 0.16
C GLY A 535 37.37 8.64 0.19
N ALA A 536 38.39 8.39 1.03
CA ALA A 536 38.92 7.02 1.20
C ALA A 536 37.87 6.08 1.82
N VAL A 537 37.47 5.07 1.03
CA VAL A 537 36.76 3.86 1.48
C VAL A 537 37.65 3.15 2.49
N GLY A 538 37.09 2.79 3.65
CA GLY A 538 37.83 2.19 4.76
C GLY A 538 38.78 1.10 4.28
N GLY A 539 40.06 1.24 4.61
CA GLY A 539 41.07 0.25 4.25
C GLY A 539 40.65 -1.15 4.72
N THR A 540 41.12 -2.20 4.05
CA THR A 540 40.80 -3.60 4.37
C THR A 540 41.42 -4.10 5.68
N VAL A 541 41.96 -3.18 6.49
CA VAL A 541 42.97 -3.43 7.51
C VAL A 541 42.82 -2.40 8.63
N GLY A 542 43.07 -2.80 9.87
CA GLY A 542 42.98 -2.00 11.06
C GLY A 542 41.73 -2.34 11.87
N PRO A 543 41.46 -1.58 12.95
CA PRO A 543 40.37 -1.88 13.87
C PRO A 543 39.01 -1.98 13.17
N CYS A 544 38.17 -2.89 13.64
CA CYS A 544 36.85 -3.15 13.11
C CYS A 544 35.81 -3.38 14.22
N PHE A 545 34.55 -3.15 13.88
CA PHE A 545 33.39 -3.55 14.66
C PHE A 545 32.95 -4.95 14.22
N GLU A 546 32.28 -5.65 15.12
CA GLU A 546 31.49 -6.82 14.77
C GLU A 546 30.14 -6.34 14.21
N GLY A 547 29.84 -6.72 12.97
CA GLY A 547 28.59 -6.43 12.29
C GLY A 547 27.45 -7.34 12.76
N ALA A 548 26.27 -7.17 12.17
CA ALA A 548 25.05 -7.84 12.62
C ALA A 548 25.07 -9.37 12.42
N HIS A 549 25.98 -9.87 11.58
CA HIS A 549 26.15 -11.28 11.25
C HIS A 549 27.56 -11.79 11.60
N GLY A 550 28.29 -11.09 12.48
CA GLY A 550 29.64 -11.45 12.91
C GLY A 550 30.73 -11.07 11.92
N GLU A 551 30.40 -10.33 10.87
CA GLU A 551 31.35 -9.83 9.88
C GLU A 551 32.13 -8.62 10.40
N GLU A 552 33.40 -8.51 10.03
CA GLU A 552 34.22 -7.37 10.41
C GLU A 552 33.85 -6.13 9.58
N VAL A 553 33.19 -5.15 10.20
CA VAL A 553 32.79 -3.89 9.54
C VAL A 553 33.59 -2.72 10.08
N ARG A 554 33.94 -1.77 9.21
CA ARG A 554 34.60 -0.51 9.60
C ARG A 554 33.66 0.68 9.62
N THR A 555 32.41 0.48 9.20
CA THR A 555 31.33 1.47 9.32
C THR A 555 30.13 0.79 9.95
N LEU A 556 29.58 1.39 11.00
CA LEU A 556 28.43 0.86 11.73
C LEU A 556 27.47 1.99 12.09
N THR A 557 26.18 1.79 11.82
CA THR A 557 25.14 2.69 12.31
C THR A 557 24.78 2.30 13.73
N LEU A 558 24.89 3.24 14.66
CA LEU A 558 24.62 3.03 16.08
C LEU A 558 23.12 3.10 16.37
N PRO A 559 22.65 2.49 17.46
CA PRO A 559 21.30 2.73 17.98
C PRO A 559 21.05 4.23 18.20
N PRO A 560 19.79 4.72 18.02
CA PRO A 560 19.47 6.12 18.27
C PRO A 560 19.81 6.54 19.71
N ALA A 561 20.23 7.79 19.88
CA ALA A 561 20.53 8.36 21.19
C ALA A 561 19.35 8.21 22.16
N GLY A 562 19.66 7.76 23.39
CA GLY A 562 18.69 7.61 24.46
C GLY A 562 18.02 8.92 24.87
N ALA A 563 17.10 8.87 25.81
CA ALA A 563 16.43 10.07 26.35
C ALA A 563 17.41 11.08 26.99
N ASP A 564 18.54 10.58 27.47
CA ASP A 564 19.66 11.35 28.04
C ASP A 564 20.71 11.77 26.99
N GLY A 565 20.43 11.54 25.70
CA GLY A 565 21.32 11.86 24.59
C GLY A 565 22.54 10.94 24.51
N ARG A 566 22.56 9.81 25.24
CA ARG A 566 23.70 8.91 25.26
C ARG A 566 23.58 7.79 24.23
N VAL A 567 24.73 7.39 23.70
CA VAL A 567 24.90 6.23 22.81
C VAL A 567 26.11 5.43 23.26
N THR A 568 25.94 4.12 23.46
CA THR A 568 27.06 3.23 23.79
C THR A 568 27.78 2.84 22.51
N LEU A 569 29.11 2.98 22.50
CA LEU A 569 29.92 2.48 21.39
C LEU A 569 30.11 0.96 21.53
N PRO A 570 29.92 0.18 20.46
CA PRO A 570 30.16 -1.25 20.48
C PRO A 570 31.66 -1.55 20.60
N THR A 571 31.97 -2.79 20.99
CA THR A 571 33.34 -3.27 21.10
C THR A 571 34.06 -3.15 19.76
N LEU A 572 35.30 -2.67 19.80
CA LEU A 572 36.18 -2.59 18.65
C LEU A 572 37.30 -3.62 18.79
N PHE A 573 37.53 -4.38 17.73
CA PHE A 573 38.56 -5.41 17.63
C PHE A 573 39.72 -4.88 16.79
N THR A 574 40.92 -5.42 17.02
CA THR A 574 42.15 -5.04 16.31
C THR A 574 42.72 -6.23 15.56
N ASP A 575 43.28 -5.96 14.39
CA ASP A 575 44.05 -6.94 13.63
C ASP A 575 45.53 -6.94 14.08
N GLN A 576 46.40 -7.53 13.26
CA GLN A 576 47.83 -7.61 13.53
C GLN A 576 48.61 -6.34 13.14
N ARG A 577 47.95 -5.27 12.69
CA ARG A 577 48.63 -4.05 12.25
C ARG A 577 48.66 -3.01 13.36
N PRO A 578 49.84 -2.73 13.94
CA PRO A 578 49.98 -1.60 14.86
C PRO A 578 49.88 -0.29 14.10
N GLY A 579 49.41 0.75 14.76
CA GLY A 579 49.28 2.07 14.16
C GLY A 579 48.26 2.96 14.86
N THR A 580 48.13 4.17 14.36
CA THR A 580 47.08 5.11 14.76
C THR A 580 45.96 5.05 13.72
N TYR A 581 44.73 5.07 14.21
CA TYR A 581 43.50 5.08 13.43
C TYR A 581 42.60 6.19 13.97
N THR A 582 41.62 6.62 13.19
CA THR A 582 40.63 7.60 13.64
C THR A 582 39.27 6.93 13.69
N LEU A 583 38.59 7.03 14.83
CA LEU A 583 37.16 6.72 14.92
C LEU A 583 36.38 8.02 14.70
N ARG A 584 35.70 8.08 13.56
CA ARG A 584 34.82 9.18 13.16
C ARG A 584 33.38 8.86 13.50
N LEU A 585 32.72 9.76 14.19
CA LEU A 585 31.29 9.71 14.50
C LEU A 585 30.59 10.83 13.75
N THR A 586 29.58 10.51 12.94
CA THR A 586 28.88 11.48 12.09
C THR A 586 27.37 11.41 12.32
N THR A 587 26.73 12.58 12.45
CA THR A 587 25.28 12.73 12.46
C THR A 587 24.75 13.05 11.06
N PRO A 588 23.46 12.79 10.76
CA PRO A 588 22.82 13.24 9.51
C PRO A 588 22.89 14.76 9.29
N SER A 589 22.95 15.56 10.36
CA SER A 589 23.09 17.01 10.30
C SER A 589 24.52 17.49 10.00
N GLY A 590 25.48 16.57 9.83
CA GLY A 590 26.87 16.88 9.49
C GLY A 590 27.78 17.17 10.68
N THR A 591 27.28 17.05 11.91
CA THR A 591 28.12 17.14 13.12
C THR A 591 29.04 15.92 13.17
N VAL A 592 30.34 16.17 13.30
CA VAL A 592 31.40 15.16 13.30
C VAL A 592 32.19 15.21 14.61
N LEU A 593 32.52 14.05 15.16
CA LEU A 593 33.52 13.89 16.23
C LEU A 593 34.53 12.83 15.81
N ASP A 594 35.79 13.25 15.71
CA ASP A 594 36.92 12.38 15.42
C ASP A 594 37.80 12.25 16.67
N PHE A 595 38.23 11.03 16.98
CA PHE A 595 39.24 10.79 18.01
C PHE A 595 40.18 9.65 17.64
N PRO A 596 41.45 9.72 18.09
CA PRO A 596 42.46 8.74 17.72
C PRO A 596 42.29 7.44 18.50
N LEU A 597 42.48 6.33 17.81
CA LEU A 597 42.64 4.99 18.34
C LEU A 597 44.09 4.55 18.12
N THR A 598 44.71 3.92 19.12
CA THR A 598 46.09 3.45 19.02
C THR A 598 46.17 1.95 19.18
N VAL A 599 46.70 1.26 18.17
CA VAL A 599 47.01 -0.17 18.21
C VAL A 599 48.52 -0.33 18.45
N THR A 600 48.90 -0.88 19.60
CA THR A 600 50.31 -1.08 19.98
C THR A 600 50.84 -2.43 19.47
N PRO A 601 52.11 -2.50 19.03
CA PRO A 601 52.72 -3.75 18.59
C PRO A 601 52.81 -4.80 19.72
N PRO A 602 52.95 -6.09 19.38
CA PRO A 602 53.08 -7.14 20.38
C PRO A 602 54.38 -6.98 21.17
N GLY A 603 54.29 -6.92 22.50
CA GLY A 603 55.45 -6.89 23.41
C GLY A 603 55.75 -5.55 24.11
N SER A 604 55.01 -4.48 23.82
CA SER A 604 55.12 -3.17 24.52
C SER A 604 54.25 -3.08 25.79
N GLY A 605 54.35 -4.06 26.68
CA GLY A 605 53.89 -3.89 28.07
C GLY A 605 54.86 -2.98 28.84
N PRO A 606 54.43 -2.27 29.91
CA PRO A 606 55.32 -1.44 30.70
C PRO A 606 56.43 -2.33 31.29
N ARG A 607 57.69 -2.02 30.97
CA ARG A 607 58.83 -2.56 31.72
C ARG A 607 58.71 -2.02 33.14
N THR A 608 58.33 -2.88 34.08
CA THR A 608 58.51 -2.62 35.51
C THR A 608 60.01 -2.41 35.75
N SER A 609 60.41 -1.20 36.13
CA SER A 609 61.69 -0.92 36.79
C SER A 609 61.43 -0.66 38.27
#